data_AF-A0AA88EIY1-F1
#
_entry.id   AF-A0AA88EIY1-F1
#
_cell.length_a   1.000
_cell.length_b   1.000
_cell.length_c   1.000
_cell.angle_alpha   90.00
_cell.angle_beta   90.00
_cell.angle_gamma   90.00
#
_symmetry.space_group_name_H-M   'P 1'
#
loop_
_entity.id
_entity.type
_entity.pdbx_description
1 polymer ?
#
loop_
_entity_poly.entity_id
_entity_poly.type
_entity_poly.pdbx_seq_one_letter_code
_entity_poly.pdbx_strand_id
1 'polypeptide(L)'
;MELIIKIAKDHGGVSVFGGVAERTHEGNDLYMETKESGVINEENIAESKVALVYGQMNEPPGARMRVGLTALTMAEYFRDVNEQDVLLFIDNIYRFVHAGSEVSPVLG
;
A
#
# COMPACT_ATOMS: atom_id res chain seq x y z
N MET A 1 8.14 2.75 -9.01
CA MET A 1 7.55 3.84 -8.21
C MET A 1 6.98 4.95 -9.10
N GLU A 2 7.68 5.39 -10.15
CA GLU A 2 7.13 6.31 -11.18
C GLU A 2 5.74 5.96 -11.72
N LEU A 3 5.43 4.66 -11.91
CA LEU A 3 4.13 4.22 -12.43
C LEU A 3 2.97 4.58 -11.49
N ILE A 4 3.16 4.42 -10.18
CA ILE A 4 2.12 4.72 -9.17
C ILE A 4 1.82 6.22 -9.20
N ILE A 5 2.85 7.05 -9.27
CA ILE A 5 2.71 8.51 -9.26
C ILE A 5 2.07 9.01 -10.56
N LYS A 6 2.51 8.51 -11.72
CA LYS A 6 1.90 8.88 -13.01
C LYS A 6 0.44 8.49 -13.07
N ILE A 7 0.12 7.24 -12.74
CA ILE A 7 -1.26 6.78 -12.79
C ILE A 7 -2.11 7.50 -11.73
N ALA A 8 -1.61 7.72 -10.51
CA ALA A 8 -2.37 8.47 -9.50
C ALA A 8 -2.64 9.95 -9.88
N LYS A 9 -1.80 10.54 -10.74
CA LYS A 9 -2.03 11.89 -11.28
C LYS A 9 -3.05 11.91 -12.40
N ASP A 10 -2.95 10.96 -13.33
CA ASP A 10 -3.78 10.92 -14.54
C ASP A 10 -5.14 10.22 -14.29
N HIS A 11 -5.21 9.35 -13.30
CA HIS A 11 -6.43 8.65 -12.91
C HIS A 11 -7.32 9.53 -12.04
N GLY A 12 -8.61 9.57 -12.37
CA GLY A 12 -9.62 10.34 -11.62
C GLY A 12 -10.01 9.72 -10.27
N GLY A 13 -9.66 8.46 -10.05
CA GLY A 13 -9.93 7.71 -8.83
C GLY A 13 -8.84 7.86 -7.75
N VAL A 14 -8.90 6.96 -6.76
CA VAL A 14 -7.93 6.88 -5.66
C VAL A 14 -6.99 5.69 -5.83
N SER A 15 -5.81 5.77 -5.24
CA SER A 15 -4.83 4.68 -5.27
C SER A 15 -4.54 4.17 -3.86
N VAL A 16 -4.38 2.86 -3.71
CA VAL A 16 -3.96 2.24 -2.46
C VAL A 16 -2.70 1.43 -2.71
N PHE A 17 -1.66 1.69 -1.95
CA PHE A 17 -0.39 0.97 -2.00
C PHE A 17 -0.24 0.09 -0.75
N GLY A 18 -0.13 -1.22 -0.95
CA GLY A 18 0.18 -2.20 0.08
C GLY A 18 1.62 -2.69 -0.04
N GLY A 19 2.50 -2.08 0.76
CA GLY A 19 3.89 -2.47 0.92
C GLY A 19 4.03 -3.71 1.81
N VAL A 20 3.91 -4.91 1.23
CA VAL A 20 4.10 -6.20 1.89
C VAL A 20 5.58 -6.56 1.95
N ALA A 21 6.11 -6.50 3.17
CA ALA A 21 7.50 -6.79 3.51
C ALA A 21 8.48 -5.95 2.69
N GLU A 22 8.19 -4.66 2.50
CA GLU A 22 9.05 -3.73 1.77
C GLU A 22 10.30 -3.35 2.57
N ARG A 23 11.33 -2.87 1.86
CA ARG A 23 12.48 -2.28 2.54
C ARG A 23 12.10 -0.90 3.04
N THR A 24 12.49 -0.57 4.26
CA THR A 24 12.13 0.70 4.90
C THR A 24 12.61 1.91 4.13
N HIS A 25 13.78 1.83 3.49
CA HIS A 25 14.28 2.92 2.66
C HIS A 25 13.45 3.09 1.37
N GLU A 26 13.11 2.00 0.67
CA GLU A 26 12.26 2.05 -0.53
C GLU A 26 10.87 2.64 -0.21
N GLY A 27 10.29 2.27 0.94
CA GLY A 27 9.03 2.85 1.41
C GLY A 27 9.14 4.33 1.80
N ASN A 28 10.26 4.74 2.40
CA ASN A 28 10.52 6.15 2.69
C ASN A 28 10.67 6.97 1.41
N ASP A 29 11.43 6.46 0.44
CA ASP A 29 11.64 7.13 -0.83
C ASP A 29 10.30 7.30 -1.57
N LEU A 30 9.43 6.28 -1.55
CA LEU A 30 8.09 6.38 -2.14
C LEU A 30 7.22 7.43 -1.43
N TYR A 31 7.30 7.50 -0.10
CA TYR A 31 6.58 8.52 0.66
C TYR A 31 7.05 9.93 0.28
N MET A 32 8.36 10.14 0.18
CA MET A 32 8.92 11.44 -0.22
C MET A 32 8.56 11.80 -1.66
N GLU A 33 8.65 10.87 -2.60
CA GLU A 33 8.26 11.09 -4.00
C GLU A 33 6.76 11.39 -4.14
N THR A 34 5.89 10.70 -3.40
CA THR A 34 4.43 10.93 -3.43
C THR A 34 4.04 12.28 -2.81
N LYS A 35 4.77 12.72 -1.80
CA LYS A 35 4.67 14.06 -1.22
C LYS A 35 5.15 15.14 -2.20
N GLU A 36 6.36 15.04 -2.72
CA GLU A 36 6.94 16.03 -3.64
C GLU A 36 6.15 16.15 -4.95
N SER A 37 5.53 15.06 -5.39
CA SER A 37 4.70 15.04 -6.58
C SER A 37 3.29 15.61 -6.37
N GLY A 38 2.89 15.92 -5.14
CA GLY A 38 1.58 16.47 -4.79
C GLY A 38 0.44 15.44 -4.80
N VAL A 39 0.75 14.14 -4.86
CA VAL A 39 -0.25 13.07 -4.72
C VAL A 39 -0.71 12.96 -3.27
N ILE A 40 0.22 13.16 -2.33
CA ILE A 40 -0.07 13.44 -0.92
C ILE A 40 -0.02 14.95 -0.74
N ASN A 41 -1.12 15.55 -0.28
CA ASN A 41 -1.20 16.96 0.05
C ASN A 41 -1.00 17.13 1.57
N GLU A 42 0.16 17.65 1.99
CA GLU A 42 0.48 17.83 3.42
C GLU A 42 -0.32 18.95 4.08
N GLU A 43 -0.72 19.97 3.33
CA GLU A 43 -1.52 21.08 3.83
C GLU A 43 -2.98 20.65 4.03
N ASN A 44 -3.47 19.76 3.18
CA ASN A 44 -4.80 19.18 3.27
C ASN A 44 -4.78 17.67 3.01
N ILE A 45 -4.58 16.88 4.06
CA ILE A 45 -4.52 15.42 3.99
C ILE A 45 -5.79 14.83 3.35
N ALA A 46 -6.95 15.45 3.54
CA ALA A 46 -8.22 14.96 2.98
C ALA A 46 -8.29 15.05 1.44
N GLU A 47 -7.44 15.86 0.81
CA GLU A 47 -7.33 15.96 -0.66
C GLU A 47 -6.29 14.99 -1.25
N SER A 48 -5.58 14.23 -0.41
CA SER A 48 -4.61 13.25 -0.89
C SER A 48 -5.30 12.13 -1.68
N LYS A 49 -4.69 11.74 -2.80
CA LYS A 49 -5.26 10.73 -3.72
C LYS A 49 -4.70 9.32 -3.51
N VAL A 50 -3.83 9.14 -2.53
CA VAL A 50 -3.17 7.87 -2.25
C VAL A 50 -3.24 7.49 -0.77
N ALA A 51 -3.50 6.22 -0.50
CA ALA A 51 -3.30 5.60 0.81
C ALA A 51 -2.08 4.68 0.76
N LEU A 52 -1.13 4.87 1.67
CA LEU A 52 0.07 4.04 1.79
C LEU A 52 -0.03 3.14 3.02
N VAL A 53 0.04 1.83 2.84
CA VAL A 53 -0.05 0.83 3.89
C VAL A 53 1.23 0.00 3.87
N TYR A 54 2.03 0.10 4.93
CA TYR A 54 3.35 -0.54 4.98
C TYR A 54 3.42 -1.62 6.06
N GLY A 55 3.96 -2.78 5.70
CA GLY A 55 4.43 -3.80 6.62
C GLY A 55 5.85 -4.12 6.20
N GLN A 56 6.82 -3.58 6.92
CA GLN A 56 8.22 -3.58 6.51
C GLN A 56 8.87 -4.97 6.70
N MET A 57 10.02 -5.23 6.06
CA MET A 57 10.74 -6.51 6.22
C MET A 57 11.10 -6.84 7.67
N ASN A 58 11.34 -5.82 8.50
CA ASN A 58 11.68 -5.98 9.92
C ASN A 58 10.48 -6.31 10.81
N GLU A 59 9.26 -6.33 10.27
CA GLU A 59 8.05 -6.72 10.99
C GLU A 59 7.92 -8.25 11.08
N PRO A 60 7.28 -8.78 12.14
CA PRO A 60 7.06 -10.22 12.29
C PRO A 60 6.24 -10.77 11.12
N PRO A 61 6.41 -12.06 10.75
CA PRO A 61 5.75 -12.65 9.59
C PRO A 61 4.22 -12.57 9.65
N GLY A 62 3.62 -12.60 10.84
CA GLY A 62 2.18 -12.40 11.01
C GLY A 62 1.70 -11.02 10.54
N ALA A 63 2.46 -9.96 10.82
CA ALA A 63 2.14 -8.60 10.36
C ALA A 63 2.30 -8.50 8.84
N ARG A 64 3.40 -9.03 8.28
CA ARG A 64 3.66 -9.07 6.84
C ARG A 64 2.59 -9.86 6.08
N MET A 65 2.10 -10.96 6.64
CA MET A 65 1.02 -11.78 6.06
C MET A 65 -0.35 -11.08 6.08
N ARG A 66 -0.53 -10.00 6.85
CA ARG A 66 -1.84 -9.32 6.98
C ARG A 66 -1.87 -7.95 6.33
N VAL A 67 -0.73 -7.31 6.13
CA VAL A 67 -0.70 -5.93 5.63
C VAL A 67 -1.31 -5.77 4.22
N GLY A 68 -1.15 -6.76 3.35
CA GLY A 68 -1.81 -6.77 2.03
C GLY A 68 -3.34 -6.80 2.14
N LEU A 69 -3.89 -7.47 3.17
CA LEU A 69 -5.33 -7.47 3.44
C LEU A 69 -5.80 -6.13 3.99
N THR A 70 -5.00 -5.47 4.84
CA THR A 70 -5.30 -4.11 5.31
C THR A 70 -5.40 -3.14 4.13
N ALA A 71 -4.47 -3.23 3.17
CA ALA A 71 -4.52 -2.44 1.94
C ALA A 71 -5.77 -2.77 1.12
N LEU A 72 -6.12 -4.05 0.99
CA LEU A 72 -7.35 -4.47 0.31
C LEU A 72 -8.60 -3.90 0.99
N THR A 73 -8.70 -3.94 2.31
CA THR A 73 -9.85 -3.39 3.05
C THR A 73 -10.03 -1.89 2.81
N MET A 74 -8.94 -1.11 2.77
CA MET A 74 -9.02 0.31 2.42
C MET A 74 -9.51 0.50 0.97
N ALA A 75 -9.00 -0.31 0.04
CA ALA A 75 -9.44 -0.27 -1.36
C ALA A 75 -10.92 -0.65 -1.51
N GLU A 76 -11.39 -1.65 -0.78
CA GLU A 76 -12.81 -2.06 -0.77
C GLU A 76 -13.71 -0.97 -0.21
N TYR A 77 -13.28 -0.25 0.84
CA TYR A 77 -14.04 0.89 1.34
C TYR A 77 -14.21 1.98 0.26
N PHE A 78 -13.13 2.34 -0.43
CA PHE A 78 -13.20 3.34 -1.50
C PHE A 78 -14.06 2.88 -2.69
N ARG A 79 -14.05 1.57 -2.99
CA ARG A 79 -14.87 0.99 -4.05
C ARG A 79 -16.35 0.90 -3.67
N ASP A 80 -16.66 0.37 -2.49
CA ASP A 80 -18.02 -0.05 -2.13
C ASP A 80 -18.82 1.05 -1.41
N VAL A 81 -18.14 1.87 -0.60
CA VAL A 81 -18.81 2.92 0.20
C VAL A 81 -18.70 4.27 -0.50
N ASN A 82 -17.53 4.60 -1.03
CA ASN A 82 -17.33 5.87 -1.73
C ASN A 82 -17.63 5.79 -3.24
N GLU A 83 -17.88 4.58 -3.78
CA GLU A 83 -18.18 4.34 -5.20
C GLU A 83 -17.14 4.93 -6.16
N GLN A 84 -15.86 4.83 -5.80
CA GLN A 84 -14.74 5.38 -6.57
C GLN A 84 -14.04 4.28 -7.38
N ASP A 85 -13.45 4.67 -8.51
CA ASP A 85 -12.45 3.82 -9.16
C ASP A 85 -11.21 3.73 -8.27
N VAL A 86 -10.74 2.51 -8.03
CA VAL A 86 -9.61 2.25 -7.13
C VAL A 86 -8.52 1.48 -7.85
N LEU A 87 -7.29 1.98 -7.74
CA LEU A 87 -6.09 1.26 -8.14
C LEU A 87 -5.39 0.71 -6.91
N LEU A 88 -5.34 -0.63 -6.81
CA LEU A 88 -4.63 -1.32 -5.75
C LEU A 88 -3.27 -1.81 -6.25
N PHE A 89 -2.21 -1.34 -5.61
CA PHE A 89 -0.83 -1.77 -5.84
C PHE A 89 -0.39 -2.62 -4.65
N ILE A 90 -0.01 -3.88 -4.88
CA ILE A 90 0.57 -4.75 -3.85
C ILE A 90 2.02 -5.02 -4.19
N ASP A 91 2.94 -4.51 -3.37
CA ASP A 91 4.38 -4.76 -3.50
C ASP A 91 4.93 -5.31 -2.19
N ASN A 92 5.33 -6.57 -2.03
CA ASN A 92 5.39 -7.61 -3.06
C ASN A 92 4.42 -8.76 -2.76
N ILE A 93 3.58 -9.13 -3.72
CA ILE A 93 2.61 -10.22 -3.57
C ILE A 93 3.28 -11.57 -3.28
N TYR A 94 4.50 -11.80 -3.78
CA TYR A 94 5.27 -12.99 -3.41
C TYR A 94 5.61 -13.02 -1.92
N ARG A 95 5.94 -11.86 -1.34
CA ARG A 95 6.30 -11.76 0.09
C ARG A 95 5.09 -11.98 1.00
N PHE A 96 3.86 -11.74 0.54
CA PHE A 96 2.65 -12.17 1.24
C PHE A 96 2.61 -13.70 1.38
N VAL A 97 2.84 -14.43 0.29
CA VAL A 97 2.89 -15.90 0.30
C VAL A 97 4.05 -16.39 1.18
N HIS A 98 5.24 -15.77 1.04
CA HIS A 98 6.41 -16.13 1.82
C HIS A 98 6.18 -15.98 3.33
N ALA A 99 5.59 -14.85 3.76
CA ALA A 99 5.22 -14.63 5.14
C ALA A 99 4.21 -15.69 5.63
N GLY A 100 3.28 -16.12 4.78
CA GLY A 100 2.38 -17.24 5.07
C GLY A 100 3.13 -18.56 5.30
N SER A 101 4.14 -18.86 4.50
CA SER A 101 5.02 -20.03 4.68
C SER A 101 5.85 -19.97 5.96
N GLU A 102 6.16 -18.78 6.48
CA GLU A 102 6.85 -18.61 7.77
C GLU A 102 5.90 -18.79 8.96
N VAL A 103 4.64 -18.38 8.82
CA VAL A 103 3.60 -18.55 9.87
C VAL A 103 3.11 -20.00 9.95
N SER A 104 3.00 -20.70 8.81
CA SER A 104 2.41 -22.03 8.72
C SER A 104 2.99 -23.06 9.72
N PRO A 105 4.33 -23.22 9.86
CA PRO A 105 4.91 -24.19 10.80
C PRO A 105 4.60 -23.92 12.27
N VAL A 106 4.28 -22.66 12.63
CA VAL A 106 3.93 -22.28 14.01
C VAL A 106 2.51 -22.73 14.37
N LEU A 107 1.67 -23.00 13.38
CA LEU A 107 0.27 -23.38 13.56
C LEU A 107 0.03 -24.90 13.59
N GLY A 108 1.05 -25.72 13.33
CA GLY A 108 0.97 -27.19 13.25
C GLY A 108 0.47 -27.70 11.91
#